data_AF-A0A3D4IN63-F1
#
_entry.id   AF-A0A3D4IN63-F1
#
_cell.length_a   1.000
_cell.length_b   1.000
_cell.length_c   1.000
_cell.angle_alpha   90.00
_cell.angle_beta   90.00
_cell.angle_gamma   90.00
#
_symmetry.space_group_name_H-M   'P 1'
#
loop_
_entity.id
_entity.type
_entity.pdbx_description
1 polymer ?
#
loop_
_entity_poly.entity_id
_entity_poly.type
_entity_poly.pdbx_seq_one_letter_code
_entity_poly.pdbx_strand_id
1 'polypeptide(L)' 'MNNKYLYLVAAFLLSTFWVSAQNVSTEQAIKKYKWRAIGPANMGGRVTDIVGVPGDQSTFYFGGADGG' A
#
# COMPACT_ATOMS: atom_id res chain seq x y z
N MET A 1 45.16 32.12 -8.35
CA MET A 1 44.27 30.96 -8.61
C MET A 1 43.38 31.28 -9.80
N ASN A 2 43.24 30.34 -10.72
CA ASN A 2 42.58 30.55 -12.02
C ASN A 2 41.05 30.62 -11.83
N ASN A 3 40.44 31.74 -12.22
CA ASN A 3 39.02 32.08 -12.09
C ASN A 3 38.05 31.04 -12.70
N LYS A 4 38.52 30.20 -13.64
CA LYS A 4 37.75 29.08 -14.20
C LYS A 4 37.24 28.06 -13.16
N TYR A 5 38.01 27.78 -12.10
CA TYR A 5 37.59 26.83 -11.06
C TYR A 5 36.56 27.45 -10.11
N LEU A 6 36.61 28.77 -9.93
CA LEU A 6 35.64 29.51 -9.11
C LEU A 6 34.23 29.44 -9.72
N TYR A 7 34.12 29.57 -11.05
CA TYR A 7 32.83 29.43 -11.74
C TYR A 7 32.25 28.02 -11.67
N LEU A 8 33.10 26.97 -11.73
CA LEU A 8 32.65 25.58 -11.60
C LEU A 8 32.12 25.27 -10.20
N VAL A 9 32.79 25.77 -9.15
CA VAL A 9 32.34 25.63 -7.76
C VAL A 9 31.03 26.40 -7.55
N ALA A 10 30.91 27.62 -8.10
CA ALA A 10 29.68 28.40 -8.03
C ALA A 10 28.51 27.70 -8.74
N ALA A 11 28.72 27.14 -9.92
CA ALA A 11 27.68 26.41 -10.67
C ALA A 11 27.21 25.15 -9.92
N PHE A 12 28.14 24.42 -9.27
CA PHE A 12 27.81 23.26 -8.44
C PHE A 12 27.06 23.64 -7.15
N LEU A 13 27.38 24.79 -6.55
CA LEU A 13 26.67 25.28 -5.36
C LEU A 13 25.28 25.86 -5.69
N LEU A 14 25.07 26.41 -6.89
CA LEU A 14 23.74 26.89 -7.31
C LEU A 14 22.79 25.74 -7.68
N SER A 15 23.29 24.60 -8.14
CA SER A 15 22.44 23.48 -8.56
C SER A 15 21.76 22.74 -7.39
N THR A 16 22.28 22.88 -6.17
CA THR A 16 21.69 22.26 -4.97
C THR A 16 20.45 23.00 -4.44
N PHE A 17 20.22 24.24 -4.85
CA PHE A 17 19.06 25.05 -4.41
C PHE A 17 17.73 24.67 -5.08
N TRP A 18 17.76 23.80 -6.10
CA TRP A 18 16.58 23.43 -6.89
C TRP A 18 16.04 22.02 -6.59
N VAL A 19 16.39 21.44 -5.43
CA VAL A 19 15.83 20.16 -4.99
C VAL A 19 14.71 20.43 -3.98
N SER A 20 13.46 20.15 -4.38
CA SER A 20 12.29 20.13 -3.49
C SER A 20 11.82 18.70 -3.29
N ALA A 21 11.38 18.36 -2.09
CA ALA A 21 10.66 17.12 -1.84
C ALA A 21 9.31 17.12 -2.57
N GLN A 22 8.88 15.95 -3.05
CA GLN A 22 7.55 15.78 -3.65
C GLN A 22 6.50 15.75 -2.53
N ASN A 23 5.45 16.57 -2.64
CA ASN A 23 4.29 16.50 -1.77
C ASN A 23 3.25 15.54 -2.38
N VAL A 24 3.33 14.26 -2.01
CA VAL A 24 2.36 13.23 -2.42
C VAL A 24 1.44 12.94 -1.25
N SER A 25 0.13 13.11 -1.45
CA SER A 25 -0.87 12.71 -0.45
C SER A 25 -1.00 11.18 -0.39
N THR A 26 -1.34 10.65 0.79
CA THR A 26 -1.56 9.20 0.97
C THR A 26 -2.65 8.70 0.03
N GLU A 27 -3.71 9.47 -0.17
CA GLU A 27 -4.83 9.16 -1.06
C GLU A 27 -4.36 8.98 -2.50
N GLN A 28 -3.51 9.89 -3.00
CA GLN A 28 -2.92 9.78 -4.34
C GLN A 28 -1.98 8.58 -4.46
N ALA A 29 -1.20 8.30 -3.41
CA ALA A 29 -0.29 7.17 -3.37
C ALA A 29 -1.05 5.83 -3.45
N ILE A 30 -2.18 5.70 -2.75
CA ILE A 30 -2.93 4.44 -2.68
C ILE A 30 -4.07 4.31 -3.70
N LYS A 31 -4.37 5.36 -4.48
CA LYS A 31 -5.55 5.41 -5.38
C LYS A 31 -5.69 4.23 -6.34
N LYS A 32 -4.57 3.64 -6.77
CA LYS A 32 -4.56 2.51 -7.72
C LYS A 32 -4.57 1.13 -7.05
N TYR A 33 -4.40 1.08 -5.73
CA TYR A 33 -4.44 -0.18 -4.99
C TYR A 33 -5.89 -0.66 -4.88
N LYS A 34 -6.06 -1.97 -4.96
CA LYS A 34 -7.33 -2.64 -4.76
C LYS A 34 -7.28 -3.37 -3.42
N TRP A 35 -8.39 -3.33 -2.69
CA TRP A 35 -8.58 -4.17 -1.52
C TRP A 35 -8.48 -5.64 -1.94
N ARG A 36 -7.68 -6.40 -1.19
CA ARG A 36 -7.53 -7.85 -1.35
C ARG A 36 -7.18 -8.47 0.01
N ALA A 37 -7.52 -9.74 0.20
CA ALA A 37 -6.99 -10.51 1.32
C ALA A 37 -5.45 -10.62 1.21
N ILE A 38 -4.74 -10.38 2.31
CA ILE A 38 -3.26 -10.35 2.35
C ILE A 38 -2.67 -11.75 2.57
N GLY A 39 -3.35 -12.61 3.32
CA GLY A 39 -2.93 -13.98 3.67
C GLY A 39 -4.09 -14.98 3.60
N PRO A 40 -3.90 -16.24 4.03
CA PRO A 40 -4.93 -17.27 3.91
C PRO A 40 -6.21 -16.79 4.60
N ALA A 41 -7.35 -16.90 3.91
CA ALA A 41 -8.64 -16.42 4.41
C ALA A 41 -9.03 -17.02 5.78
N ASN A 42 -8.42 -18.15 6.15
CA ASN A 42 -8.62 -18.88 7.40
C ASN A 42 -7.61 -18.54 8.52
N MET A 43 -6.70 -17.58 8.33
CA MET A 43 -5.79 -17.15 9.41
C MET A 43 -6.42 -16.11 10.35
N GLY A 44 -7.75 -15.94 10.29
CA GLY A 44 -8.51 -14.96 11.05
C GLY A 44 -9.15 -15.48 12.34
N GLY A 45 -9.04 -16.77 12.67
CA GLY A 45 -9.55 -17.31 13.94
C GLY A 45 -10.38 -18.59 13.81
N ARG A 46 -11.30 -18.80 14.76
CA ARG A 46 -12.11 -20.01 14.90
C ARG A 46 -13.44 -19.90 14.14
N VAL A 47 -13.85 -20.97 13.44
CA VAL A 47 -15.21 -21.14 12.92
C VAL A 47 -16.14 -21.57 14.05
N THR A 48 -17.22 -20.84 14.28
CA THR A 48 -18.21 -21.14 15.34
C THR A 48 -19.38 -21.97 14.85
N ASP A 49 -19.76 -21.84 13.58
CA ASP A 49 -20.89 -22.55 12.99
C ASP A 49 -20.77 -22.70 11.46
N ILE A 50 -21.48 -23.70 10.90
CA ILE A 50 -21.53 -23.99 9.47
C ILE A 50 -22.97 -24.36 9.08
N VAL A 51 -23.52 -23.70 8.05
CA VAL A 51 -24.89 -23.95 7.59
C VAL A 51 -24.91 -24.17 6.07
N GLY A 52 -25.60 -25.23 5.63
CA GLY A 52 -25.87 -25.53 4.21
C GLY A 52 -27.25 -25.07 3.76
N VAL A 53 -27.45 -24.93 2.44
CA VAL A 53 -28.74 -24.54 1.85
C VAL A 53 -29.55 -25.79 1.44
N PRO A 54 -30.75 -26.02 1.98
CA PRO A 54 -31.56 -27.17 1.57
C PRO A 54 -31.87 -27.16 0.06
N GLY A 55 -31.55 -28.26 -0.63
CA GLY A 55 -31.76 -28.41 -2.08
C GLY A 55 -30.60 -27.93 -2.96
N ASP A 56 -29.59 -27.28 -2.39
CA ASP A 56 -28.33 -26.92 -3.08
C ASP A 56 -27.14 -27.57 -2.36
N GLN A 57 -26.52 -28.53 -3.03
CA GLN A 57 -25.40 -29.30 -2.48
C GLN A 57 -24.06 -28.57 -2.54
N SER A 58 -24.02 -27.37 -3.13
CA SER A 58 -22.79 -26.63 -3.43
C SER A 58 -22.62 -25.32 -2.65
N THR A 59 -23.64 -24.90 -1.89
CA THR A 59 -23.62 -23.62 -1.16
C THR A 59 -23.58 -23.83 0.35
N PHE A 60 -22.60 -23.19 0.99
CA PHE A 60 -22.36 -23.24 2.44
C PHE A 60 -21.99 -21.85 2.97
N TYR A 61 -22.44 -21.56 4.19
CA TYR A 61 -22.10 -20.36 4.94
C TYR A 61 -21.32 -20.74 6.20
N PHE A 62 -20.36 -19.90 6.58
CA PHE A 62 -19.46 -20.11 7.71
C PHE A 62 -19.54 -18.88 8.62
N GLY A 63 -19.71 -19.11 9.93
CA GLY A 63 -19.62 -18.07 10.94
C GLY A 63 -18.25 -18.09 11.61
N GLY A 64 -17.55 -16.96 11.60
CA GLY A 64 -16.26 -16.75 12.26
C GLY A 64 -16.40 -16.03 13.61
N ALA A 65 -15.57 -16.40 14.58
CA ALA A 65 -15.59 -15.82 15.92
C ALA A 65 -15.18 -14.33 15.95
N ASP A 66 -14.26 -13.93 15.06
CA ASP A 66 -13.51 -12.67 15.18
C ASP A 66 -13.62 -11.76 13.95
N GLY A 67 -14.55 -11.99 13.02
CA GLY A 67 -14.62 -11.20 11.78
C GLY A 67 -15.77 -11.47 10.80
N GLY A 68 -16.82 -12.17 11.24
CA GLY A 68 -17.94 -12.63 10.39
C GLY A 68 -17.94 -14.14 10.27
#